data_AF-A0A4Y3JEQ3-F1
#
_entry.id   AF-A0A4Y3JEQ3-F1
#
_cell.length_a   1.000
_cell.length_b   1.000
_cell.length_c   1.000
_cell.angle_alpha   90.00
_cell.angle_beta   90.00
_cell.angle_gamma   90.00
#
_symmetry.space_group_name_H-M   'P 1'
#
loop_
_entity.id
_entity.type
_entity.pdbx_description
1 polymer ?
#
loop_
_entity_poly.entity_id
_entity_poly.type
_entity_poly.pdbx_seq_one_letter_code
_entity_poly.pdbx_strand_id
1 'polypeptide(L)'
;MKKFNKFELIGIGISLLLICIFISLIGKHVFNLEGDYLSAASTLFASVIAFILFNDWKDQHKVHLLEKYHAELKKHVENLLKSKKLISDEYFKFIISKDKNLMIDSPLTILESQIKDEYQSIDRLINEYLIYLETLGTEKFIKQHKEQVLKLITRIPDILNDFLQIAKEYDLEKQYMNLIKSLHNGEQYKFIMELQIFSEFALSPFYFEYLNSDN
;
A
#
# COMPACT_ATOMS: atom_id res chain seq x y z
N MET A 1 15.08 4.45 16.05
CA MET A 1 15.73 5.71 15.59
C MET A 1 16.46 6.46 16.72
N LYS A 2 17.74 6.79 16.53
CA LYS A 2 18.51 7.60 17.49
C LYS A 2 18.29 9.10 17.20
N LYS A 3 17.54 9.80 18.05
CA LYS A 3 17.45 11.26 17.99
C LYS A 3 18.83 11.83 18.30
N PHE A 4 19.51 12.38 17.30
CA PHE A 4 20.78 13.05 17.54
C PHE A 4 20.56 14.20 18.52
N ASN A 5 21.19 14.11 19.69
CA ASN A 5 21.12 15.20 20.64
C ASN A 5 21.89 16.40 20.07
N LYS A 6 21.49 17.62 20.43
CA LYS A 6 22.21 18.85 20.01
C LYS A 6 23.71 18.74 20.31
N PHE A 7 24.07 18.09 21.43
CA PHE A 7 25.45 17.82 21.81
C PHE A 7 26.17 16.83 20.90
N GLU A 8 25.51 15.79 20.40
CA GLU A 8 26.11 14.85 19.44
C GLU A 8 26.39 15.56 18.11
N LEU A 9 25.47 16.42 17.66
CA LEU A 9 25.63 17.18 16.42
C LEU A 9 26.80 18.17 16.50
N ILE A 10 26.92 18.88 17.63
CA ILE A 10 28.06 19.77 17.91
C ILE A 10 29.36 18.98 17.96
N GLY A 11 29.35 17.81 18.61
CA GLY A 11 30.52 16.92 18.68
C GLY A 11 30.98 16.45 17.31
N ILE A 12 30.06 16.07 16.42
CA ILE A 12 30.36 15.71 15.03
C ILE A 12 30.98 16.90 14.28
N GLY A 13 30.42 18.10 14.45
CA GLY A 13 30.96 19.32 13.83
C GLY A 13 32.39 19.63 14.26
N ILE A 14 32.66 19.56 15.57
CA ILE A 14 34.01 19.77 16.12
C ILE A 14 34.98 18.68 15.63
N SER A 15 34.55 17.43 15.60
CA SER A 15 35.37 16.31 15.12
C SER A 15 35.75 16.47 13.64
N LEU A 16 34.79 16.81 12.77
CA LEU A 16 35.04 17.07 11.35
C LEU A 16 36.00 18.26 11.15
N LEU A 17 35.83 19.33 11.92
CA LEU A 17 36.74 20.49 11.89
C LEU A 17 38.18 20.06 12.23
N LEU A 18 38.37 19.29 13.31
CA LEU A 18 39.70 18.81 13.72
C LEU A 18 40.34 17.91 12.66
N ILE A 19 39.56 17.04 12.03
CA ILE A 19 40.01 16.18 10.92
C ILE A 19 40.47 17.05 9.73
N CYS A 20 39.69 18.06 9.33
CA CYS A 20 40.05 18.97 8.25
C CYS A 20 41.32 19.78 8.56
N ILE A 21 41.47 20.25 9.80
CA ILE A 21 42.68 20.94 10.25
C ILE A 21 43.89 20.01 10.16
N PHE A 22 43.75 18.77 10.66
CA PHE A 22 44.83 17.79 10.64
C PHE A 22 45.27 17.45 9.20
N ILE A 23 44.32 17.21 8.29
CA ILE A 23 44.61 16.95 6.88
C ILE A 23 45.28 18.17 6.21
N SER A 24 44.81 19.38 6.50
CA SER A 24 45.39 20.62 5.96
C SER A 24 46.83 20.83 6.44
N LEU A 25 47.13 20.54 7.71
CA LEU A 25 48.50 20.59 8.25
C LEU A 25 49.44 19.60 7.55
N ILE A 26 48.99 18.37 7.30
CA ILE A 26 49.75 17.37 6.54
C ILE A 26 49.96 17.84 5.10
N GLY A 27 48.91 18.33 4.46
CA GLY A 27 48.96 18.85 3.08
C GLY A 27 49.97 19.99 2.93
N LYS A 28 50.00 20.90 3.90
CA LYS A 28 50.97 21.99 3.94
C LYS A 28 52.39 21.48 4.12
N HIS A 29 52.62 20.50 5.01
CA HIS A 29 53.97 20.02 5.31
C HIS A 29 54.56 19.14 4.20
N VAL A 30 53.74 18.29 3.56
CA VAL A 30 54.21 17.32 2.55
C VAL A 30 54.19 17.91 1.14
N PHE A 31 53.16 18.70 0.81
CA PHE A 31 52.90 19.17 -0.56
C PHE A 31 53.02 20.68 -0.73
N ASN A 32 53.28 21.44 0.34
CA ASN A 32 53.31 22.90 0.36
C ASN A 32 52.02 23.54 -0.21
N LEU A 33 50.87 22.87 -0.02
CA LEU A 33 49.56 23.34 -0.44
C LEU A 33 48.90 24.12 0.70
N GLU A 34 48.33 25.28 0.37
CA GLU A 34 47.46 26.03 1.28
C GLU A 34 46.01 25.57 1.08
N GLY A 35 45.44 24.92 2.09
CA GLY A 35 44.07 24.43 2.06
C GLY A 35 43.11 25.28 2.88
N ASP A 36 41.94 25.59 2.32
CA ASP A 36 40.81 26.18 3.05
C ASP A 36 40.05 25.09 3.84
N TYR A 37 40.59 24.80 5.02
CA TYR A 37 40.05 23.78 5.93
C TYR A 37 38.68 24.18 6.49
N LEU A 38 38.37 25.48 6.58
CA LEU A 38 37.09 25.96 7.11
C LEU A 38 35.96 25.69 6.11
N SER A 39 36.18 26.02 4.84
CA SER A 39 35.23 25.70 3.76
C SER A 39 35.04 24.19 3.60
N ALA A 40 36.12 23.40 3.65
CA ALA A 40 36.06 21.94 3.60
C ALA A 40 35.29 21.34 4.78
N ALA A 41 35.55 21.80 6.01
CA ALA A 41 34.81 21.36 7.20
C ALA A 41 33.33 21.72 7.12
N SER A 42 32.99 22.92 6.63
CA SER A 42 31.61 23.35 6.45
C SER A 42 30.85 22.47 5.44
N THR A 43 31.52 22.10 4.34
CA THR A 43 30.95 21.25 3.30
C THR A 43 30.72 19.83 3.81
N LEU A 44 31.70 19.23 4.50
CA LEU A 44 31.53 17.91 5.10
C LEU A 44 30.43 17.90 6.16
N PHE A 45 30.37 18.92 7.00
CA PHE A 45 29.29 19.05 7.97
C PHE A 45 27.92 19.15 7.28
N ALA A 46 27.79 19.96 6.24
CA ALA A 46 26.56 20.06 5.45
C ALA A 46 26.18 18.70 4.81
N SER A 47 27.15 17.94 4.28
CA SER A 47 26.90 16.59 3.75
C SER A 47 26.41 15.62 4.82
N VAL A 48 26.95 15.68 6.04
CA VAL A 48 26.47 14.86 7.16
C VAL A 48 25.03 15.23 7.54
N ILE A 49 24.72 16.53 7.62
CA ILE A 49 23.35 16.99 7.88
C ILE A 49 22.40 16.53 6.76
N ALA A 50 22.79 16.68 5.50
CA ALA A 50 22.01 16.20 4.36
C ALA A 50 21.76 14.69 4.43
N PHE A 51 22.77 13.90 4.81
CA PHE A 51 22.62 12.45 5.00
C PHE A 51 21.63 12.09 6.13
N ILE A 52 21.70 12.80 7.26
CA ILE A 52 20.76 12.62 8.37
C ILE A 52 19.32 12.94 7.93
N LEU A 53 19.13 14.08 7.27
CA LEU A 53 17.82 14.50 6.76
C LEU A 53 17.29 13.53 5.69
N PHE A 54 18.16 13.02 4.81
CA PHE A 54 17.78 12.05 3.81
C PHE A 54 17.26 10.75 4.42
N ASN A 55 17.90 10.24 5.47
CA ASN A 55 17.44 9.03 6.15
C ASN A 55 16.08 9.24 6.83
N ASP A 56 15.88 10.38 7.52
CA ASP A 56 14.59 10.73 8.12
C ASP A 56 13.48 10.85 7.06
N TRP A 57 13.77 11.56 5.96
CA TRP A 57 12.84 11.67 4.84
C TRP A 57 12.51 10.31 4.21
N LYS A 58 13.51 9.44 4.05
CA LYS A 58 13.34 8.09 3.49
C LYS A 58 12.39 7.26 4.33
N ASP A 59 12.52 7.28 5.66
CA ASP A 59 11.66 6.48 6.53
C ASP A 59 10.24 7.06 6.62
N GLN A 60 10.09 8.37 6.67
CA GLN A 60 8.79 9.03 6.52
C GLN A 60 8.13 8.68 5.18
N HIS A 61 8.90 8.67 4.10
CA HIS A 61 8.39 8.30 2.77
C HIS A 61 7.91 6.85 2.72
N LYS A 62 8.61 5.91 3.37
CA LYS A 62 8.16 4.52 3.49
C LYS A 62 6.82 4.39 4.22
N VAL A 63 6.68 5.09 5.36
CA VAL A 63 5.43 5.07 6.13
C VAL A 63 4.29 5.69 5.30
N HIS A 64 4.55 6.81 4.64
CA HIS A 64 3.56 7.45 3.78
C HIS A 64 3.10 6.56 2.62
N LEU A 65 4.03 5.80 2.02
CA LEU A 65 3.71 4.89 0.94
C LEU A 65 2.83 3.72 1.40
N LEU A 66 3.09 3.18 2.61
CA LEU A 66 2.19 2.23 3.24
C LEU A 66 0.79 2.83 3.41
N GLU A 67 0.69 4.04 3.98
CA GLU A 67 -0.58 4.71 4.26
C GLU A 67 -1.40 4.89 2.98
N LYS A 68 -0.70 5.28 1.90
CA LYS A 68 -1.29 5.42 0.58
C LYS A 68 -1.87 4.10 0.08
N TYR A 69 -1.10 3.00 0.10
CA TYR A 69 -1.60 1.69 -0.36
C TYR A 69 -2.83 1.25 0.43
N HIS A 70 -2.84 1.49 1.74
CA HIS A 70 -3.94 1.08 2.60
C HIS A 70 -5.20 1.92 2.37
N ALA A 71 -5.04 3.23 2.21
CA ALA A 71 -6.14 4.13 1.90
C ALA A 71 -6.77 3.82 0.54
N GLU A 72 -5.94 3.52 -0.47
CA GLU A 72 -6.41 3.10 -1.79
C GLU A 72 -7.13 1.76 -1.73
N LEU A 73 -6.59 0.77 -1.01
CA LEU A 73 -7.23 -0.54 -0.86
C LEU A 73 -8.60 -0.42 -0.20
N LYS A 74 -8.67 0.33 0.90
CA LYS A 74 -9.92 0.59 1.61
C LYS A 74 -10.96 1.24 0.69
N LYS A 75 -10.56 2.22 -0.11
CA LYS A 75 -11.44 2.87 -1.09
C LYS A 75 -12.01 1.88 -2.11
N HIS A 76 -11.19 0.99 -2.67
CA HIS A 76 -11.65 -0.03 -3.61
C HIS A 76 -12.59 -1.05 -2.96
N VAL A 77 -12.30 -1.48 -1.73
CA VAL A 77 -13.18 -2.37 -0.97
C VAL A 77 -14.52 -1.71 -0.64
N GLU A 78 -14.52 -0.43 -0.25
CA GLU A 78 -15.76 0.34 -0.04
C GLU A 78 -16.58 0.47 -1.32
N ASN A 79 -15.93 0.64 -2.48
CA ASN A 79 -16.61 0.66 -3.77
C ASN A 79 -17.22 -0.70 -4.10
N LEU A 80 -16.52 -1.81 -3.87
CA LEU A 80 -17.08 -3.16 -4.02
C LEU A 80 -18.33 -3.37 -3.15
N LEU A 81 -18.28 -2.94 -1.89
CA LEU A 81 -19.42 -3.02 -0.98
C LEU A 81 -20.61 -2.17 -1.46
N LYS A 82 -20.36 -0.98 -1.99
CA LYS A 82 -21.39 -0.13 -2.61
C LYS A 82 -22.00 -0.81 -3.83
N SER A 83 -21.19 -1.34 -4.73
CA SER A 83 -21.65 -2.08 -5.93
C SER A 83 -22.49 -3.29 -5.54
N LYS A 84 -22.06 -4.07 -4.53
CA LYS A 84 -22.85 -5.18 -3.97
C LYS A 84 -24.22 -4.69 -3.48
N LYS A 85 -24.27 -3.59 -2.73
CA LYS A 85 -25.53 -3.04 -2.21
C LYS A 85 -26.46 -2.62 -3.36
N LEU A 86 -25.92 -1.94 -4.37
CA LEU A 86 -26.68 -1.53 -5.55
C LEU A 86 -27.27 -2.73 -6.31
N ILE A 87 -26.52 -3.82 -6.50
CA ILE A 87 -27.04 -5.06 -7.09
C ILE A 87 -28.25 -5.58 -6.30
N SER A 88 -28.12 -5.61 -4.97
CA SER A 88 -29.17 -6.10 -4.10
C SER A 88 -30.43 -5.23 -4.17
N ASP A 89 -30.27 -3.91 -4.21
CA ASP A 89 -31.37 -2.96 -4.28
C ASP A 89 -32.09 -3.02 -5.64
N GLU A 90 -31.33 -3.10 -6.75
CA GLU A 90 -31.90 -3.23 -8.11
C GLU A 90 -32.67 -4.53 -8.28
N TYR A 91 -32.16 -5.63 -7.74
CA TYR A 91 -32.90 -6.89 -7.76
C TYR A 91 -34.17 -6.86 -6.92
N PHE A 92 -34.14 -6.21 -5.76
CA PHE A 92 -35.33 -6.08 -4.93
C PHE A 92 -36.43 -5.28 -5.64
N LYS A 93 -36.04 -4.19 -6.34
CA LYS A 93 -36.96 -3.45 -7.21
C LYS A 93 -37.55 -4.34 -8.31
N PHE A 94 -36.74 -5.19 -8.93
CA PHE A 94 -37.18 -6.13 -9.96
C PHE A 94 -38.24 -7.11 -9.44
N ILE A 95 -38.01 -7.76 -8.29
CA ILE A 95 -38.99 -8.69 -7.71
C ILE A 95 -40.33 -7.98 -7.43
N ILE A 96 -40.26 -6.76 -6.87
CA ILE A 96 -41.46 -6.02 -6.45
C ILE A 96 -42.25 -5.49 -7.65
N SER A 97 -41.58 -4.95 -8.65
CA SER A 97 -42.24 -4.28 -9.78
C SER A 97 -43.00 -5.26 -10.68
N LYS A 98 -42.59 -6.53 -10.75
CA LYS A 98 -43.06 -7.53 -11.75
C LYS A 98 -42.97 -7.03 -13.20
N ASP A 99 -42.27 -5.94 -13.46
CA ASP A 99 -42.17 -5.31 -14.77
C ASP A 99 -40.97 -5.86 -15.51
N LYS A 100 -41.24 -6.69 -16.53
CA LYS A 100 -40.22 -7.31 -17.38
C LYS A 100 -39.51 -6.29 -18.27
N ASN A 101 -40.06 -5.09 -18.47
CA ASN A 101 -39.45 -4.07 -19.33
C ASN A 101 -38.26 -3.35 -18.67
N LEU A 102 -38.08 -3.47 -17.34
CA LEU A 102 -36.86 -3.05 -16.64
C LEU A 102 -35.61 -3.84 -17.08
N MET A 103 -35.78 -4.95 -17.81
CA MET A 103 -34.69 -5.80 -18.30
C MET A 103 -33.92 -5.21 -19.49
N ILE A 104 -34.48 -4.22 -20.21
CA ILE A 104 -33.98 -3.82 -21.54
C ILE A 104 -32.85 -2.75 -21.47
N ASP A 105 -32.80 -1.93 -20.42
CA ASP A 105 -31.76 -0.91 -20.21
C ASP A 105 -30.69 -1.32 -19.18
N SER A 106 -30.36 -2.62 -19.14
CA SER A 106 -29.69 -3.31 -18.02
C SER A 106 -28.50 -2.54 -17.40
N PRO A 107 -28.70 -1.90 -16.21
CA PRO A 107 -27.61 -1.37 -15.41
C PRO A 107 -26.62 -2.46 -14.94
N LEU A 108 -26.94 -3.74 -15.17
CA LEU A 108 -26.12 -4.87 -14.81
C LEU A 108 -24.79 -4.90 -15.58
N THR A 109 -24.78 -4.60 -16.87
CA THR A 109 -23.52 -4.57 -17.65
C THR A 109 -22.56 -3.51 -17.16
N ILE A 110 -23.09 -2.34 -16.77
CA ILE A 110 -22.31 -1.24 -16.17
C ILE A 110 -21.78 -1.67 -14.80
N LEU A 111 -22.62 -2.32 -14.00
CA LEU A 111 -22.31 -2.79 -12.65
C LEU A 111 -21.32 -3.97 -12.64
N GLU A 112 -21.41 -4.84 -13.64
CA GLU A 112 -20.45 -5.92 -13.91
C GLU A 112 -19.09 -5.37 -14.32
N SER A 113 -19.07 -4.37 -15.21
CA SER A 113 -17.84 -3.66 -15.54
C SER A 113 -17.24 -3.02 -14.28
N GLN A 114 -18.04 -2.34 -13.47
CA GLN A 114 -17.57 -1.72 -12.22
C GLN A 114 -16.96 -2.73 -11.27
N ILE A 115 -17.61 -3.87 -11.01
CA ILE A 115 -17.07 -4.89 -10.11
C ILE A 115 -15.78 -5.49 -10.65
N LYS A 116 -15.75 -5.77 -11.96
CA LYS A 116 -14.55 -6.26 -12.63
C LYS A 116 -13.39 -5.26 -12.50
N ASP A 117 -13.65 -3.98 -12.78
CA ASP A 117 -12.64 -2.92 -12.74
C ASP A 117 -12.11 -2.73 -11.30
N GLU A 118 -12.98 -2.85 -10.29
CA GLU A 118 -12.57 -2.81 -8.88
C GLU A 118 -11.71 -4.02 -8.49
N TYR A 119 -12.07 -5.25 -8.88
CA TYR A 119 -11.22 -6.42 -8.63
C TYR A 119 -9.86 -6.33 -9.32
N GLN A 120 -9.81 -5.83 -10.57
CA GLN A 120 -8.56 -5.61 -11.29
C GLN A 120 -7.70 -4.52 -10.64
N SER A 121 -8.34 -3.46 -10.13
CA SER A 121 -7.65 -2.40 -9.39
C SER A 121 -7.06 -2.92 -8.09
N ILE A 122 -7.81 -3.74 -7.35
CA ILE A 122 -7.34 -4.41 -6.13
C ILE A 122 -6.18 -5.36 -6.43
N ASP A 123 -6.29 -6.18 -7.47
CA ASP A 123 -5.21 -7.10 -7.88
C ASP A 123 -3.92 -6.34 -8.17
N ARG A 124 -4.00 -5.27 -8.97
CA ARG A 124 -2.85 -4.41 -9.27
C ARG A 124 -2.28 -3.78 -8.01
N LEU A 125 -3.14 -3.21 -7.15
CA LEU A 125 -2.72 -2.52 -5.94
C LEU A 125 -2.03 -3.49 -4.96
N ILE A 126 -2.57 -4.69 -4.79
CA ILE A 126 -1.98 -5.72 -3.93
C ILE A 126 -0.65 -6.22 -4.52
N ASN A 127 -0.52 -6.34 -5.84
CA ASN A 127 0.76 -6.65 -6.48
C ASN A 127 1.82 -5.56 -6.22
N GLU A 128 1.45 -4.29 -6.40
CA GLU A 128 2.34 -3.16 -6.12
C GLU A 128 2.74 -3.13 -4.62
N TYR A 129 1.78 -3.40 -3.73
CA TYR A 129 2.04 -3.53 -2.31
C TYR A 129 2.98 -4.68 -1.97
N LEU A 130 2.82 -5.85 -2.61
CA LEU A 130 3.73 -6.99 -2.44
C LEU A 130 5.16 -6.66 -2.85
N ILE A 131 5.34 -6.01 -4.01
CA ILE A 131 6.65 -5.55 -4.47
C ILE A 131 7.26 -4.59 -3.44
N TYR A 132 6.45 -3.68 -2.92
CA TYR A 132 6.90 -2.76 -1.89
C TYR A 132 7.31 -3.47 -0.60
N LEU A 133 6.55 -4.47 -0.13
CA LEU A 133 6.91 -5.27 1.04
C LEU A 133 8.26 -5.99 0.87
N GLU A 134 8.66 -6.35 -0.36
CA GLU A 134 10.00 -6.92 -0.63
C GLU A 134 11.14 -5.92 -0.36
N THR A 135 10.85 -4.63 -0.41
CA THR A 135 11.84 -3.56 -0.16
C THR A 135 11.99 -3.21 1.32
N LEU A 136 11.05 -3.65 2.17
CA LEU A 136 10.99 -3.26 3.59
C LEU A 136 11.94 -4.06 4.50
N GLY A 137 12.37 -5.26 4.08
CA GLY A 137 13.31 -6.07 4.85
C GLY A 137 12.97 -7.57 4.84
N THR A 138 13.56 -8.32 5.76
CA THR A 138 13.39 -9.79 5.86
C THR A 138 12.95 -10.25 7.26
N GLU A 139 12.51 -9.31 8.08
CA GLU A 139 12.03 -9.52 9.44
C GLU A 139 10.84 -10.48 9.42
N LYS A 140 10.69 -11.24 10.51
CA LYS A 140 9.67 -12.28 10.61
C LYS A 140 8.26 -11.72 10.41
N PHE A 141 7.95 -10.55 10.97
CA PHE A 141 6.63 -9.94 10.85
C PHE A 141 6.32 -9.49 9.40
N ILE A 142 7.31 -8.99 8.66
CA ILE A 142 7.16 -8.63 7.24
C ILE A 142 6.86 -9.89 6.42
N LYS A 143 7.58 -10.99 6.67
CA LYS A 143 7.32 -12.27 6.00
C LYS A 143 5.92 -12.79 6.28
N GLN A 144 5.47 -12.75 7.53
CA GLN A 144 4.13 -13.17 7.93
C GLN A 144 3.05 -12.30 7.27
N HIS A 145 3.26 -10.98 7.21
CA HIS A 145 2.34 -10.08 6.55
C HIS A 145 2.29 -10.34 5.04
N LYS A 146 3.45 -10.52 4.40
CA LYS A 146 3.55 -10.90 2.98
C LYS A 146 2.79 -12.19 2.68
N GLU A 147 2.88 -13.20 3.53
CA GLU A 147 2.11 -14.44 3.38
C GLU A 147 0.59 -14.22 3.47
N GLN A 148 0.13 -13.32 4.33
CA GLN A 148 -1.29 -12.95 4.41
C GLN A 148 -1.75 -12.27 3.12
N VAL A 149 -0.96 -11.34 2.61
CA VAL A 149 -1.23 -10.62 1.35
C VAL A 149 -1.23 -11.58 0.15
N LEU A 150 -0.27 -12.52 0.11
CA LEU A 150 -0.21 -13.56 -0.93
C LEU A 150 -1.45 -14.45 -0.93
N LYS A 151 -1.95 -14.84 0.24
CA LYS A 151 -3.21 -15.62 0.33
C LYS A 151 -4.37 -14.85 -0.29
N LEU A 152 -4.47 -13.55 -0.06
CA LEU A 152 -5.51 -12.71 -0.65
C LEU A 152 -5.38 -12.65 -2.18
N ILE A 153 -4.17 -12.38 -2.69
CA ILE A 153 -3.98 -12.19 -4.13
C ILE A 153 -4.25 -13.47 -4.93
N THR A 154 -3.86 -14.63 -4.40
CA THR A 154 -4.08 -15.91 -5.08
C THR A 154 -5.55 -16.25 -5.29
N ARG A 155 -6.46 -15.64 -4.52
CA ARG A 155 -7.91 -15.87 -4.64
C ARG A 155 -8.59 -14.96 -5.65
N ILE A 156 -8.00 -13.81 -5.99
CA ILE A 156 -8.64 -12.83 -6.89
C ILE A 156 -8.98 -13.43 -8.25
N PRO A 157 -8.07 -14.17 -8.94
CA PRO A 157 -8.39 -14.76 -10.24
C PRO A 157 -9.57 -15.72 -10.20
N ASP A 158 -9.65 -16.56 -9.17
CA ASP A 158 -10.74 -17.52 -9.01
C ASP A 158 -12.07 -16.80 -8.77
N ILE A 159 -12.08 -15.80 -7.88
CA ILE A 159 -13.26 -15.00 -7.57
C ILE A 159 -13.75 -14.21 -8.81
N LEU A 160 -12.82 -13.66 -9.58
CA LEU A 160 -13.12 -12.94 -10.82
C LEU A 160 -13.65 -13.91 -11.88
N ASN A 161 -13.07 -15.10 -12.01
CA ASN A 161 -13.54 -16.11 -12.96
C ASN A 161 -14.96 -16.58 -12.61
N ASP A 162 -15.25 -16.82 -11.33
CA ASP A 162 -16.60 -17.15 -10.86
C ASP A 162 -17.59 -16.04 -11.22
N PHE A 163 -17.20 -14.78 -11.04
CA PHE A 163 -18.01 -13.62 -11.43
C PHE A 163 -18.29 -13.61 -12.94
N LEU A 164 -17.25 -13.78 -13.76
CA LEU A 164 -17.36 -13.77 -15.21
C LEU A 164 -18.16 -14.96 -15.75
N GLN A 165 -18.18 -16.10 -15.05
CA GLN A 165 -19.04 -17.23 -15.41
C GLN A 165 -20.51 -16.90 -15.16
N ILE A 166 -20.84 -16.27 -14.05
CA ILE A 166 -22.21 -15.80 -13.77
C ILE A 166 -22.65 -14.80 -14.83
N ALA A 167 -21.78 -13.87 -15.22
CA ALA A 167 -22.05 -12.85 -16.24
C ALA A 167 -22.30 -13.40 -17.66
N LYS A 168 -21.92 -14.67 -17.93
CA LYS A 168 -22.16 -15.34 -19.21
C LYS A 168 -23.52 -16.04 -19.30
N GLU A 169 -24.30 -16.06 -18.22
CA GLU A 169 -25.64 -16.66 -18.22
C GLU A 169 -26.59 -15.86 -19.12
N TYR A 170 -27.20 -16.51 -20.11
CA TYR A 170 -28.10 -15.86 -21.08
C TYR A 170 -29.48 -15.55 -20.51
N ASP A 171 -29.90 -16.32 -19.51
CA ASP A 171 -31.14 -16.04 -18.76
C ASP A 171 -30.86 -15.00 -17.69
N LEU A 172 -31.35 -13.78 -17.91
CA LEU A 172 -31.17 -12.64 -17.01
C LEU A 172 -31.68 -12.92 -15.60
N GLU A 173 -32.84 -13.56 -15.43
CA GLU A 173 -33.38 -13.84 -14.09
C GLU A 173 -32.46 -14.80 -13.33
N LYS A 174 -31.96 -15.82 -14.02
CA LYS A 174 -31.00 -16.78 -13.48
C LYS A 174 -29.64 -16.13 -13.20
N GLN A 175 -29.17 -15.24 -14.06
CA GLN A 175 -27.95 -14.44 -13.86
C GLN A 175 -28.04 -13.62 -12.57
N TYR A 176 -29.12 -12.85 -12.39
CA TYR A 176 -29.35 -12.06 -11.18
C TYR A 176 -29.40 -12.92 -9.92
N MET A 177 -30.12 -14.04 -9.96
CA MET A 177 -30.21 -14.96 -8.83
C MET A 177 -28.85 -15.53 -8.43
N ASN A 178 -28.05 -15.96 -9.42
CA ASN A 178 -26.72 -16.50 -9.19
C ASN A 178 -25.77 -15.43 -8.65
N LEU A 179 -25.83 -14.21 -9.20
CA LEU A 179 -25.02 -13.08 -8.77
C LEU A 179 -25.27 -12.72 -7.30
N ILE A 180 -26.53 -12.61 -6.92
CA ILE A 180 -26.95 -12.27 -5.55
C ILE A 180 -26.59 -13.38 -4.57
N LYS A 181 -26.81 -14.64 -4.96
CA LYS A 181 -26.40 -15.78 -4.17
C LYS A 181 -24.89 -15.75 -3.93
N SER A 182 -24.10 -15.44 -4.96
CA SER A 182 -22.64 -15.31 -4.85
C SER A 182 -22.22 -14.17 -3.91
N LEU A 183 -22.85 -13.00 -4.05
CA LEU A 183 -22.51 -11.79 -3.30
C LEU A 183 -23.00 -11.76 -1.84
N HIS A 184 -24.02 -12.54 -1.49
CA HIS A 184 -24.53 -12.60 -0.10
C HIS A 184 -24.12 -13.86 0.66
N ASN A 185 -24.03 -15.01 0.01
CA ASN A 185 -23.77 -16.29 0.67
C ASN A 185 -22.69 -17.15 -0.02
N GLY A 186 -22.06 -16.64 -1.08
CA GLY A 186 -21.04 -17.36 -1.85
C GLY A 186 -19.61 -17.00 -1.49
N GLU A 187 -18.67 -17.51 -2.29
CA GLU A 187 -17.23 -17.25 -2.12
C GLU A 187 -16.88 -15.78 -2.35
N GLN A 188 -17.58 -15.08 -3.25
CA GLN A 188 -17.43 -13.62 -3.43
C GLN A 188 -17.73 -12.85 -2.15
N TYR A 189 -18.81 -13.19 -1.45
CA TYR A 189 -19.12 -12.55 -0.17
C TYR A 189 -17.99 -12.73 0.84
N LYS A 190 -17.55 -13.97 1.04
CA LYS A 190 -16.48 -14.30 1.99
C LYS A 190 -15.21 -13.53 1.63
N PHE A 191 -14.86 -13.49 0.34
CA PHE A 191 -13.67 -12.79 -0.12
C PHE A 191 -13.76 -11.27 0.09
N ILE A 192 -14.91 -10.64 -0.21
CA ILE A 192 -15.12 -9.20 0.06
C ILE A 192 -14.99 -8.92 1.56
N MET A 193 -15.56 -9.77 2.42
CA MET A 193 -15.43 -9.63 3.87
C MET A 193 -13.99 -9.81 4.35
N GLU A 194 -13.24 -10.77 3.79
CA GLU A 194 -11.81 -10.94 4.08
C GLU A 194 -10.99 -9.72 3.66
N LEU A 195 -11.26 -9.15 2.49
CA LEU A 195 -10.63 -7.90 2.04
C LEU A 195 -10.97 -6.74 2.98
N GLN A 196 -12.22 -6.64 3.42
CA GLN A 196 -12.64 -5.62 4.39
C GLN A 196 -11.89 -5.79 5.71
N ILE A 197 -11.89 -6.99 6.28
CA ILE A 197 -11.18 -7.30 7.54
C ILE A 197 -9.69 -7.00 7.40
N PHE A 198 -9.10 -7.39 6.28
CA PHE A 198 -7.70 -7.09 6.00
C PHE A 198 -7.46 -5.57 5.98
N SER A 199 -8.23 -4.85 5.17
CA SER A 199 -8.09 -3.40 4.96
C SER A 199 -8.33 -2.56 6.23
N GLU A 200 -9.23 -3.01 7.12
CA GLU A 200 -9.59 -2.26 8.32
C GLU A 200 -8.77 -2.67 9.55
N PHE A 201 -8.48 -3.97 9.71
CA PHE A 201 -7.93 -4.51 10.96
C PHE A 201 -6.54 -5.12 10.82
N ALA A 202 -6.26 -5.91 9.78
CA ALA A 202 -4.98 -6.61 9.68
C ALA A 202 -3.80 -5.68 9.38
N LEU A 203 -4.09 -4.53 8.75
CA LEU A 203 -3.08 -3.54 8.39
C LEU A 203 -2.55 -2.74 9.58
N SER A 204 -3.37 -2.49 10.62
CA SER A 204 -2.98 -1.66 11.77
C SER A 204 -1.90 -2.31 12.65
N PRO A 205 -1.99 -3.61 13.04
CA PRO A 205 -0.93 -4.30 13.77
C PRO A 205 0.41 -4.30 13.03
N PHE A 206 0.38 -4.50 11.71
CA PHE A 206 1.58 -4.46 10.87
C PHE A 206 2.29 -3.10 10.97
N TYR A 207 1.55 -1.99 10.93
CA TYR A 207 2.15 -0.66 11.13
C TYR A 207 2.83 -0.50 12.48
N PHE A 208 2.16 -0.90 13.56
CA PHE A 208 2.72 -0.76 14.89
C PHE A 208 3.99 -1.59 15.06
N GLU A 209 4.02 -2.80 14.52
CA GLU A 209 5.23 -3.63 14.52
C GLU A 209 6.33 -3.02 13.65
N TYR A 210 6.00 -2.51 12.47
CA TYR A 210 6.96 -1.85 11.58
C TYR A 210 7.57 -0.59 12.19
N LEU A 211 6.77 0.27 12.82
CA LEU A 211 7.22 1.50 13.47
C LEU A 211 8.03 1.25 14.76
N ASN A 212 7.73 0.16 15.47
CA ASN A 212 8.42 -0.22 16.69
C ASN A 212 9.65 -1.10 16.44
N SER A 213 9.76 -1.70 15.25
CA SER A 213 11.00 -2.37 14.85
C SER A 213 12.11 -1.33 14.69
N ASP A 214 13.30 -1.63 15.23
CA ASP A 214 14.50 -0.83 15.02
C ASP A 214 14.97 -0.96 13.55
N ASN A 215 14.18 -0.42 12.62
CA ASN A 215 14.54 -0.25 11.22
C ASN A 215 15.33 1.05 11.00
#